data_AF-A0A9W6UCZ0-F1
#
_entry.id   AF-A0A9W6UCZ0-F1
#
_cell.length_a   1.000
_cell.length_b   1.000
_cell.length_c   1.000
_cell.angle_alpha   90.00
_cell.angle_beta   90.00
_cell.angle_gamma   90.00
#
_symmetry.space_group_name_H-M   'P 1'
#
loop_
_entity.id
_entity.type
_entity.pdbx_description
1 polymer ?
#
loop_
_entity_poly.entity_id
_entity_poly.type
_entity_poly.pdbx_seq_one_letter_code
_entity_poly.pdbx_strand_id
1 'polypeptide(L)'
;MTRQLRERDVATGYMQNLLLEFSPDETDSDNNSSGSDSSPGGRSNSRSKSKSAKPREPLGSGPRPFNGDSSVRFTPLTREEGLACVRQTLQLINNARFLYASDEHYHNRSKFLGWGQYTVREGSTITFFVKKALPNVTPTQLMDTTWHLLTDGRNTQKLIPSTVNTHIRPLQKLSDDLLVIDRRSEDSARTGVLGNKLALRTVYVLFRIADADGSQTLAMKTINLPLVKKLLRDDEQWCDIFYWIRFLPDGSVRSSGGDAHGRPRDFTTTTEFGGSNTYTRDEIAKAWLGELVFLAIRWESLAVAPTLLKF
;
A
#
# COMPACT_ATOMS: atom_id res chain seq x y z
N MET A 1 -32.53 17.21 19.53
CA MET A 1 -32.01 15.88 19.94
C MET A 1 -31.95 14.96 18.71
N THR A 2 -31.16 15.33 17.70
CA THR A 2 -31.17 14.64 16.38
C THR A 2 -29.92 15.03 15.57
N ARG A 3 -28.79 14.40 15.89
CA ARG A 3 -27.61 14.29 15.00
C ARG A 3 -26.63 13.17 15.40
N GLN A 4 -26.95 12.38 16.43
CA GLN A 4 -26.04 11.40 17.06
C GLN A 4 -26.15 9.96 16.53
N LEU A 5 -26.83 9.71 15.41
CA LEU A 5 -27.14 8.34 14.93
C LEU A 5 -26.58 7.98 13.56
N ARG A 6 -25.54 8.66 13.02
CA ARG A 6 -25.03 8.35 11.67
C ARG A 6 -23.59 7.86 11.55
N GLU A 7 -22.80 7.81 12.62
CA GLU A 7 -21.36 7.49 12.51
C GLU A 7 -20.81 6.50 13.57
N ARG A 8 -21.64 6.06 14.52
CA ARG A 8 -21.26 5.01 15.46
C ARG A 8 -21.62 3.64 14.87
N ASP A 9 -20.65 2.72 14.88
CA ASP A 9 -20.78 1.27 14.62
C ASP A 9 -20.54 0.70 13.21
N VAL A 10 -19.88 1.41 12.29
CA VAL A 10 -19.41 0.74 11.05
C VAL A 10 -18.10 -0.05 11.27
N ALA A 11 -17.30 0.27 12.30
CA ALA A 11 -16.00 -0.40 12.52
C ALA A 11 -16.07 -1.66 13.39
N THR A 12 -16.89 -1.66 14.45
CA THR A 12 -16.97 -2.78 15.41
C THR A 12 -17.68 -3.99 14.78
N GLY A 13 -18.78 -3.75 14.06
CA GLY A 13 -19.55 -4.81 13.39
C GLY A 13 -18.88 -5.38 12.14
N TYR A 14 -18.15 -4.57 11.37
CA TYR A 14 -17.55 -5.03 10.10
C TYR A 14 -16.36 -5.98 10.32
N MET A 15 -15.61 -5.82 11.41
CA MET A 15 -14.52 -6.75 11.76
C MET A 15 -15.01 -8.01 12.47
N GLN A 16 -16.10 -7.95 13.24
CA GLN A 16 -16.77 -9.16 13.75
C GLN A 16 -17.35 -9.99 12.60
N ASN A 17 -17.91 -9.36 11.57
CA ASN A 17 -18.40 -10.06 10.39
C ASN A 17 -17.28 -10.67 9.54
N LEU A 18 -16.13 -10.00 9.39
CA LEU A 18 -14.95 -10.58 8.73
C LEU A 18 -14.40 -11.80 9.48
N LEU A 19 -14.53 -11.88 10.81
CA LEU A 19 -14.13 -13.05 11.59
C LEU A 19 -15.14 -14.20 11.49
N LEU A 20 -16.42 -13.90 11.23
CA LEU A 20 -17.47 -14.91 11.02
C LEU A 20 -17.42 -15.55 9.63
N GLU A 21 -16.92 -14.85 8.61
CA GLU A 21 -16.72 -15.41 7.25
C GLU A 21 -15.57 -16.45 7.16
N PHE A 22 -14.78 -16.63 8.22
CA PHE A 22 -13.69 -17.63 8.28
C PHE A 22 -13.90 -18.74 9.32
N SER A 23 -15.11 -18.93 9.83
CA SER A 23 -15.44 -20.15 10.57
C SER A 23 -15.69 -21.27 9.57
N PRO A 24 -14.95 -22.40 9.59
CA PRO A 24 -15.27 -23.53 8.76
C PRO A 24 -16.55 -24.18 9.34
N ASP A 25 -17.67 -24.04 8.64
CA ASP A 25 -18.75 -25.00 8.82
C ASP A 25 -18.29 -26.31 8.18
N GLU A 26 -17.86 -27.22 9.05
CA GLU A 26 -17.98 -28.64 8.79
C GLU A 26 -19.45 -28.93 8.48
N THR A 27 -19.76 -29.34 7.25
CA THR A 27 -20.53 -30.56 6.97
C THR A 27 -20.71 -30.76 5.46
N ASP A 28 -20.39 -32.00 5.07
CA ASP A 28 -20.95 -32.79 3.99
C ASP A 28 -20.85 -32.27 2.55
N SER A 29 -20.06 -33.00 1.74
CA SER A 29 -20.66 -34.08 0.92
C SER A 29 -19.58 -34.74 0.05
N ASP A 30 -19.16 -35.93 0.48
CA ASP A 30 -18.50 -36.91 -0.39
C ASP A 30 -19.47 -37.35 -1.48
N ASN A 31 -19.13 -37.09 -2.75
CA ASN A 31 -19.52 -37.92 -3.87
C ASN A 31 -18.78 -37.48 -5.15
N ASN A 32 -17.78 -38.24 -5.59
CA ASN A 32 -17.93 -38.90 -6.88
C ASN A 32 -16.85 -39.95 -7.15
N SER A 33 -17.38 -41.12 -7.51
CA SER A 33 -16.75 -42.33 -7.99
C SER A 33 -16.03 -42.17 -9.33
N SER A 34 -14.90 -42.87 -9.40
CA SER A 34 -14.27 -43.55 -10.54
C SER A 34 -15.06 -43.67 -11.85
N GLY A 35 -14.36 -43.42 -12.97
CA GLY A 35 -14.74 -43.87 -14.32
C GLY A 35 -13.59 -43.66 -15.30
N SER A 36 -13.01 -44.76 -15.76
CA SER A 36 -11.81 -44.92 -16.58
C SER A 36 -12.05 -44.84 -18.10
N ASP A 37 -10.94 -44.71 -18.85
CA ASP A 37 -10.70 -45.17 -20.23
C ASP A 37 -11.49 -44.47 -21.37
N SER A 38 -11.00 -44.21 -22.58
CA SER A 38 -9.85 -44.70 -23.34
C SER A 38 -9.69 -43.81 -24.60
N SER A 39 -8.45 -43.61 -25.05
CA SER A 39 -8.09 -43.34 -26.47
C SER A 39 -8.05 -44.69 -27.23
N PRO A 40 -8.09 -44.82 -28.58
CA PRO A 40 -7.33 -43.98 -29.53
C PRO A 40 -7.81 -43.85 -31.00
N GLY A 41 -7.16 -42.95 -31.75
CA GLY A 41 -6.72 -43.22 -33.13
C GLY A 41 -7.52 -42.62 -34.28
N GLY A 42 -6.83 -41.98 -35.23
CA GLY A 42 -7.36 -41.74 -36.59
C GLY A 42 -6.79 -40.52 -37.32
N ARG A 43 -5.92 -40.75 -38.31
CA ARG A 43 -5.24 -39.78 -39.18
C ARG A 43 -6.14 -39.16 -40.27
N SER A 44 -5.84 -37.91 -40.66
CA SER A 44 -5.39 -37.48 -42.01
C SER A 44 -6.10 -36.27 -42.67
N ASN A 45 -5.25 -35.33 -43.15
CA ASN A 45 -5.31 -34.45 -44.34
C ASN A 45 -6.51 -33.54 -44.64
N SER A 46 -6.30 -32.22 -44.60
CA SER A 46 -5.97 -31.38 -45.79
C SER A 46 -6.44 -29.90 -45.71
N ARG A 47 -5.59 -29.00 -46.21
CA ARG A 47 -5.81 -27.66 -46.81
C ARG A 47 -6.88 -26.71 -46.22
N SER A 48 -6.41 -25.57 -45.69
CA SER A 48 -6.59 -24.26 -46.34
C SER A 48 -5.83 -23.15 -45.56
N LYS A 49 -4.96 -22.42 -46.25
CA LYS A 49 -4.35 -21.18 -45.75
C LYS A 49 -5.35 -20.05 -45.98
N SER A 50 -6.18 -19.74 -45.00
CA SER A 50 -6.83 -18.42 -44.89
C SER A 50 -5.99 -17.56 -43.96
N LYS A 51 -5.48 -16.43 -44.48
CA LYS A 51 -4.84 -15.38 -43.68
C LYS A 51 -5.94 -14.74 -42.81
N SER A 52 -6.16 -15.25 -41.61
CA SER A 52 -6.93 -14.52 -40.60
C SER A 52 -6.06 -13.36 -40.10
N ALA A 53 -6.56 -12.15 -40.28
CA ALA A 53 -6.03 -10.97 -39.61
C ALA A 53 -6.10 -11.24 -38.10
N LYS A 54 -4.94 -11.30 -37.44
CA LYS A 54 -4.90 -11.36 -35.97
C LYS A 54 -5.65 -10.14 -35.43
N PRO A 55 -6.57 -10.30 -34.48
CA PRO A 55 -7.12 -9.18 -33.74
C PRO A 55 -5.96 -8.44 -33.09
N ARG A 56 -5.91 -7.12 -33.24
CA ARG A 56 -4.99 -6.27 -32.47
C ARG A 56 -5.22 -6.58 -30.99
N GLU A 57 -4.19 -7.09 -30.32
CA GLU A 57 -4.18 -7.17 -28.86
C GLU A 57 -4.51 -5.80 -28.28
N PRO A 58 -5.36 -5.71 -27.23
CA PRO A 58 -5.61 -4.45 -26.56
C PRO A 58 -4.29 -3.92 -26.00
N LEU A 59 -4.08 -2.61 -26.16
CA LEU A 59 -2.90 -1.85 -25.74
C LEU A 59 -2.48 -2.14 -24.28
N GLY A 60 -1.55 -3.09 -24.14
CA GLY A 60 -0.52 -3.28 -23.10
C GLY A 60 -0.92 -3.02 -21.63
N SER A 61 -0.83 -4.06 -20.81
CA SER A 61 -0.95 -4.08 -19.35
C SER A 61 0.25 -3.46 -18.62
N GLY A 62 0.67 -2.26 -19.00
CA GLY A 62 1.81 -1.59 -18.38
C GLY A 62 1.78 -0.07 -18.51
N PRO A 63 2.48 0.67 -17.63
CA PRO A 63 2.60 2.12 -17.74
C PRO A 63 3.25 2.50 -19.08
N ARG A 64 2.55 3.28 -19.93
CA ARG A 64 3.19 3.84 -21.12
C ARG A 64 4.37 4.73 -20.67
N PRO A 65 5.47 4.77 -21.43
CA PRO A 65 6.40 5.87 -21.28
C PRO A 65 5.66 7.18 -21.47
N PHE A 66 5.91 8.16 -20.60
CA PHE A 66 5.54 9.57 -20.82
C PHE A 66 6.11 10.14 -22.15
N ASN A 67 6.90 9.35 -22.88
CA ASN A 67 7.58 9.70 -24.14
C ASN A 67 7.09 8.94 -25.38
N GLY A 68 5.93 8.25 -25.35
CA GLY A 68 5.33 7.66 -26.55
C GLY A 68 4.11 8.45 -27.03
N ASP A 69 4.20 9.06 -28.22
CA ASP A 69 3.14 9.75 -29.02
C ASP A 69 2.01 10.43 -28.23
N SER A 70 2.35 11.05 -27.10
CA SER A 70 1.47 11.83 -26.24
C SER A 70 2.00 13.26 -26.25
N SER A 71 1.16 14.21 -26.67
CA SER A 71 1.50 15.64 -26.77
C SER A 71 1.81 16.31 -25.43
N VAL A 72 1.59 15.61 -24.30
CA VAL A 72 1.89 16.11 -22.95
C VAL A 72 2.89 15.20 -22.27
N ARG A 73 3.98 15.80 -21.78
CA ARG A 73 5.11 15.13 -21.11
C ARG A 73 5.12 15.49 -19.63
N PHE A 74 5.54 14.54 -18.78
CA PHE A 74 5.89 14.85 -17.39
C PHE A 74 6.98 15.93 -17.40
N THR A 75 6.74 17.03 -16.69
CA THR A 75 7.76 18.06 -16.47
C THR A 75 8.53 17.67 -15.19
N PRO A 76 9.83 17.36 -15.28
CA PRO A 76 10.63 17.03 -14.10
C PRO A 76 10.59 18.16 -13.08
N LEU A 77 10.54 17.79 -11.81
CA LEU A 77 10.66 18.75 -10.72
C LEU A 77 12.08 19.30 -10.64
N THR A 78 12.21 20.58 -10.33
CA THR A 78 13.48 21.12 -9.82
C THR A 78 13.81 20.53 -8.44
N ARG A 79 15.07 20.67 -8.01
CA ARG A 79 15.49 20.22 -6.70
C ARG A 79 14.73 20.96 -5.60
N GLU A 80 14.53 22.26 -5.77
CA GLU A 80 13.83 23.15 -4.85
C GLU A 80 12.35 22.77 -4.71
N GLU A 81 11.67 22.45 -5.82
CA GLU A 81 10.29 21.96 -5.80
C GLU A 81 10.18 20.61 -5.09
N GLY A 82 11.10 19.68 -5.35
CA GLY A 82 11.16 18.41 -4.64
C GLY A 82 11.34 18.57 -3.13
N LEU A 83 12.27 19.43 -2.71
CA LEU A 83 12.49 19.77 -1.30
C LEU A 83 11.28 20.49 -0.69
N ALA A 84 10.56 21.31 -1.45
CA ALA A 84 9.32 21.93 -1.00
C ALA A 84 8.24 20.87 -0.72
N CYS A 85 8.08 19.88 -1.61
CA CYS A 85 7.17 18.75 -1.38
C CYS A 85 7.53 17.97 -0.12
N VAL A 86 8.83 17.72 0.13
CA VAL A 86 9.30 17.04 1.35
C VAL A 86 8.90 17.84 2.60
N ARG A 87 9.22 19.13 2.66
CA ARG A 87 8.89 19.99 3.83
C ARG A 87 7.40 20.04 4.11
N GLN A 88 6.57 20.23 3.07
CA GLN A 88 5.12 20.23 3.20
C GLN A 88 4.60 18.87 3.69
N THR A 89 5.16 17.77 3.20
CA THR A 89 4.75 16.43 3.62
C THR A 89 5.09 16.18 5.08
N LEU A 90 6.28 16.57 5.55
CA LEU A 90 6.65 16.46 6.96
C LEU A 90 5.75 17.27 7.89
N GLN A 91 5.36 18.48 7.49
CA GLN A 91 4.39 19.28 8.24
C GLN A 91 3.05 18.56 8.38
N LEU A 92 2.56 17.93 7.31
CA LEU A 92 1.33 17.12 7.35
C LEU A 92 1.45 15.89 8.25
N ILE A 93 2.61 15.23 8.25
CA ILE A 93 2.88 14.10 9.16
C ILE A 93 2.80 14.58 10.62
N ASN A 94 3.44 15.70 10.94
CA ASN A 94 3.41 16.26 12.30
C ASN A 94 1.99 16.63 12.74
N ASN A 95 1.21 17.28 11.86
CA ASN A 95 -0.18 17.62 12.14
C ASN A 95 -1.05 16.38 12.36
N ALA A 96 -0.89 15.36 11.52
CA ALA A 96 -1.61 14.09 11.66
C ALA A 96 -1.26 13.40 12.98
N ARG A 97 0.04 13.32 13.33
CA ARG A 97 0.50 12.73 14.59
C ARG A 97 -0.05 13.46 15.81
N PHE A 98 -0.08 14.80 15.77
CA PHE A 98 -0.67 15.60 16.85
C PHE A 98 -2.16 15.29 17.02
N LEU A 99 -2.90 15.28 15.91
CA LEU A 99 -4.33 14.94 15.91
C LEU A 99 -4.57 13.56 16.53
N TYR A 100 -3.84 12.53 16.09
CA TYR A 100 -3.99 11.16 16.59
C TYR A 100 -3.60 11.01 18.06
N ALA A 101 -2.58 11.73 18.52
CA ALA A 101 -2.19 11.73 19.93
C ALA A 101 -3.26 12.38 20.83
N SER A 102 -3.97 13.38 20.32
CA SER A 102 -5.01 14.12 21.04
C SER A 102 -6.40 13.50 21.01
N ASP A 103 -6.65 12.49 20.17
CA ASP A 103 -7.97 11.87 20.04
C ASP A 103 -8.19 10.79 21.12
N GLU A 104 -9.05 11.07 22.09
CA GLU A 104 -9.42 10.12 23.16
C GLU A 104 -10.02 8.81 22.62
N HIS A 105 -10.67 8.84 21.46
CA HIS A 105 -11.22 7.62 20.82
C HIS A 105 -10.14 6.72 20.24
N TYR A 106 -8.91 7.20 20.09
CA TYR A 106 -7.77 6.38 19.66
C TYR A 106 -7.22 5.52 20.79
N HIS A 107 -7.11 6.08 22.00
CA HIS A 107 -6.48 5.40 23.14
C HIS A 107 -7.28 4.20 23.66
N ASN A 108 -8.60 4.17 23.43
CA ASN A 108 -9.50 3.15 23.97
C ASN A 108 -9.83 1.99 23.00
N ARG A 109 -9.15 1.87 21.86
CA ARG A 109 -9.46 0.82 20.87
C ARG A 109 -8.67 -0.46 21.09
N SER A 110 -9.33 -1.60 20.84
CA SER A 110 -8.71 -2.92 20.85
C SER A 110 -7.60 -3.02 19.81
N LYS A 111 -6.51 -3.66 20.21
CA LYS A 111 -5.38 -3.96 19.31
C LYS A 111 -5.73 -5.15 18.41
N PHE A 112 -5.25 -5.12 17.17
CA PHE A 112 -5.34 -6.24 16.22
C PHE A 112 -3.93 -6.73 15.90
N LEU A 113 -3.61 -7.97 16.27
CA LEU A 113 -2.26 -8.55 16.12
C LEU A 113 -1.14 -7.64 16.67
N GLY A 114 -1.40 -6.98 17.79
CA GLY A 114 -0.48 -6.04 18.44
C GLY A 114 -0.48 -4.62 17.89
N TRP A 115 -1.16 -4.35 16.78
CA TRP A 115 -1.34 -3.01 16.22
C TRP A 115 -2.49 -2.27 16.91
N GLY A 116 -2.20 -1.11 17.49
CA GLY A 116 -3.23 -0.10 17.78
C GLY A 116 -3.70 0.51 16.46
N GLN A 117 -4.99 0.80 16.32
CA GLN A 117 -5.58 1.21 15.04
C GLN A 117 -6.54 2.39 15.17
N TYR A 118 -6.45 3.27 14.19
CA TYR A 118 -7.32 4.39 13.94
C TYR A 118 -7.70 4.39 12.48
N THR A 119 -8.99 4.48 12.20
CA THR A 119 -9.46 4.63 10.83
C THR A 119 -10.76 5.44 10.82
N VAL A 120 -10.79 6.45 9.97
CA VAL A 120 -11.94 7.31 9.72
C VAL A 120 -12.18 7.37 8.22
N ARG A 121 -13.44 7.39 7.81
CA ARG A 121 -13.84 7.56 6.41
C ARG A 121 -14.83 8.70 6.31
N GLU A 122 -14.51 9.67 5.45
CA GLU A 122 -15.33 10.83 5.14
C GLU A 122 -15.58 10.83 3.63
N GLY A 123 -16.74 10.33 3.21
CA GLY A 123 -17.08 10.11 1.80
C GLY A 123 -16.08 9.18 1.11
N SER A 124 -15.37 9.72 0.12
CA SER A 124 -14.35 9.03 -0.67
C SER A 124 -12.93 9.17 -0.09
N THR A 125 -12.78 9.80 1.07
CA THR A 125 -11.50 9.94 1.76
C THR A 125 -11.42 8.98 2.95
N ILE A 126 -10.29 8.29 3.05
CA ILE A 126 -9.94 7.44 4.18
C ILE A 126 -8.75 8.07 4.88
N THR A 127 -8.80 8.19 6.19
CA THR A 127 -7.68 8.56 7.03
C THR A 127 -7.41 7.44 8.02
N PHE A 128 -6.15 7.08 8.20
CA PHE A 128 -5.80 5.95 9.04
C PHE A 128 -4.46 6.15 9.74
N PHE A 129 -4.30 5.42 10.84
CA PHE A 129 -3.08 5.37 11.63
C PHE A 129 -3.02 4.06 12.41
N VAL A 130 -1.86 3.43 12.40
CA VAL A 130 -1.58 2.22 13.17
C VAL A 130 -0.24 2.34 13.87
N LYS A 131 -0.14 1.74 15.07
CA LYS A 131 1.05 1.81 15.91
C LYS A 131 1.36 0.46 16.55
N LYS A 132 2.63 0.07 16.53
CA LYS A 132 3.12 -1.16 17.19
C LYS A 132 4.56 -0.99 17.67
N ALA A 133 4.87 -1.59 18.81
CA ALA A 133 6.24 -1.75 19.29
C ALA A 133 6.80 -3.06 18.74
N LEU A 134 7.98 -2.99 18.10
CA LEU A 134 8.65 -4.13 17.49
C LEU A 134 9.96 -4.40 18.24
N PRO A 135 10.11 -5.57 18.88
CA PRO A 135 11.35 -5.92 19.59
C PRO A 135 12.44 -6.35 18.61
N ASN A 136 13.69 -6.20 19.04
CA ASN A 136 14.92 -6.70 18.41
C ASN A 136 15.13 -6.25 16.96
N VAL A 137 14.58 -5.09 16.60
CA VAL A 137 14.79 -4.45 15.30
C VAL A 137 15.03 -2.96 15.48
N THR A 138 16.04 -2.40 14.79
CA THR A 138 16.39 -0.98 14.88
C THR A 138 15.64 -0.13 13.85
N PRO A 139 15.49 1.19 14.07
CA PRO A 139 14.88 2.08 13.08
C PRO A 139 15.58 2.05 11.72
N THR A 140 16.92 2.00 11.71
CA THR A 140 17.72 1.96 10.48
C THR A 140 17.47 0.68 9.68
N GLN A 141 17.47 -0.49 10.34
CA GLN A 141 17.20 -1.75 9.66
C GLN A 141 15.79 -1.78 9.04
N LEU A 142 14.79 -1.28 9.76
CA LEU A 142 13.42 -1.16 9.22
C LEU A 142 13.36 -0.19 8.04
N MET A 143 14.10 0.92 8.11
CA MET A 143 14.15 1.90 7.02
C MET A 143 14.76 1.31 5.76
N ASP A 144 15.88 0.59 5.86
CA ASP A 144 16.55 -0.01 4.71
C ASP A 144 15.69 -1.08 4.04
N THR A 145 15.07 -1.97 4.81
CA THR A 145 14.15 -2.97 4.25
C THR A 145 12.91 -2.33 3.64
N THR A 146 12.31 -1.35 4.32
CA THR A 146 11.13 -0.64 3.81
C THR A 146 11.43 0.14 2.53
N TRP A 147 12.58 0.83 2.46
CA TRP A 147 13.02 1.53 1.25
C TRP A 147 13.19 0.57 0.09
N HIS A 148 13.83 -0.58 0.32
CA HIS A 148 13.99 -1.62 -0.71
C HIS A 148 12.65 -2.21 -1.18
N LEU A 149 11.68 -2.36 -0.27
CA LEU A 149 10.34 -2.84 -0.61
C LEU A 149 9.58 -1.86 -1.51
N LEU A 150 9.67 -0.56 -1.23
CA LEU A 150 8.85 0.48 -1.87
C LEU A 150 9.48 1.10 -3.13
N THR A 151 10.74 0.80 -3.42
CA THR A 151 11.47 1.30 -4.61
C THR A 151 11.58 0.29 -5.74
N ASP A 152 11.33 -1.00 -5.48
CA ASP A 152 11.29 -2.06 -6.50
C ASP A 152 9.86 -2.55 -6.72
N GLY A 153 9.41 -2.61 -7.98
CA GLY A 153 8.02 -2.96 -8.29
C GLY A 153 7.64 -4.40 -7.96
N ARG A 154 8.58 -5.36 -8.06
CA ARG A 154 8.32 -6.76 -7.69
C ARG A 154 8.19 -6.90 -6.18
N ASN A 155 8.98 -6.16 -5.42
CA ASN A 155 8.87 -6.13 -3.97
C ASN A 155 7.61 -5.38 -3.50
N THR A 156 7.28 -4.25 -4.13
CA THR A 156 6.05 -3.50 -3.84
C THR A 156 4.82 -4.38 -4.07
N GLN A 157 4.79 -5.18 -5.13
CA GLN A 157 3.69 -6.11 -5.40
C GLN A 157 3.42 -7.08 -4.23
N LYS A 158 4.44 -7.46 -3.45
CA LYS A 158 4.26 -8.35 -2.27
C LYS A 158 3.48 -7.69 -1.13
N LEU A 159 3.44 -6.36 -1.09
CA LEU A 159 2.66 -5.58 -0.12
C LEU A 159 1.19 -5.42 -0.54
N ILE A 160 0.85 -5.76 -1.77
CA ILE A 160 -0.43 -5.46 -2.40
C ILE A 160 -1.27 -6.74 -2.50
N PRO A 161 -2.62 -6.67 -2.42
CA PRO A 161 -3.47 -7.86 -2.51
C PRO A 161 -3.27 -8.58 -3.83
N SER A 162 -3.45 -9.89 -3.85
CA SER A 162 -3.28 -10.70 -5.08
C SER A 162 -4.24 -10.32 -6.20
N THR A 163 -5.39 -9.73 -5.88
CA THR A 163 -6.36 -9.20 -6.85
C THR A 163 -5.92 -7.89 -7.49
N VAL A 164 -4.92 -7.21 -6.92
CA VAL A 164 -4.44 -5.91 -7.36
C VAL A 164 -3.04 -6.04 -7.94
N ASN A 165 -2.91 -5.81 -9.23
CA ASN A 165 -1.64 -5.74 -9.92
C ASN A 165 -1.13 -4.30 -9.91
N THR A 166 0.01 -4.05 -9.27
CA THR A 166 0.60 -2.72 -9.10
C THR A 166 1.92 -2.59 -9.86
N HIS A 167 1.95 -1.60 -10.74
CA HIS A 167 3.14 -1.22 -11.49
C HIS A 167 3.62 0.15 -11.02
N ILE A 168 4.88 0.21 -10.59
CA ILE A 168 5.57 1.46 -10.31
C ILE A 168 6.63 1.72 -11.37
N ARG A 169 6.82 3.01 -11.70
CA ARG A 169 7.86 3.47 -12.61
C ARG A 169 8.50 4.72 -12.02
N PRO A 170 9.80 4.69 -11.66
CA PRO A 170 10.54 5.90 -11.33
C PRO A 170 10.54 6.85 -12.54
N LEU A 171 10.05 8.07 -12.33
CA LEU A 171 10.08 9.14 -13.33
C LEU A 171 11.31 10.02 -13.19
N GLN A 172 11.74 10.25 -11.96
CA GLN A 172 12.86 11.13 -11.65
C GLN A 172 13.50 10.71 -10.33
N LYS A 173 14.84 10.74 -10.30
CA LYS A 173 15.64 10.62 -9.08
C LYS A 173 16.23 12.00 -8.76
N LEU A 174 15.79 12.62 -7.68
CA LEU A 174 16.31 13.92 -7.23
C LEU A 174 17.50 13.75 -6.28
N SER A 175 17.53 12.64 -5.53
CA SER A 175 18.65 12.18 -4.72
C SER A 175 18.51 10.66 -4.45
N ASP A 176 19.43 10.06 -3.70
CA ASP A 176 19.31 8.67 -3.25
C ASP A 176 18.11 8.44 -2.32
N ASP A 177 17.61 9.51 -1.68
CA ASP A 177 16.53 9.45 -0.69
C ASP A 177 15.26 10.18 -1.15
N LEU A 178 15.18 10.59 -2.41
CA LEU A 178 14.01 11.31 -2.97
C LEU A 178 13.77 10.93 -4.44
N LEU A 179 12.64 10.28 -4.68
CA LEU A 179 12.19 9.81 -5.99
C LEU A 179 10.82 10.40 -6.35
N VAL A 180 10.58 10.55 -7.64
CA VAL A 180 9.24 10.75 -8.20
C VAL A 180 8.82 9.47 -8.90
N ILE A 181 7.64 8.94 -8.58
CA ILE A 181 7.15 7.65 -9.06
C ILE A 181 5.76 7.82 -9.67
N ASP A 182 5.56 7.23 -10.86
CA ASP A 182 4.24 6.96 -11.44
C ASP A 182 3.79 5.56 -11.03
N ARG A 183 2.57 5.44 -10.52
CA ARG A 183 1.98 4.17 -10.11
C ARG A 183 0.63 3.97 -10.79
N ARG A 184 0.48 2.81 -11.43
CA ARG A 184 -0.79 2.28 -11.91
C ARG A 184 -1.10 1.00 -11.13
N SER A 185 -2.29 0.91 -10.57
CA SER A 185 -2.80 -0.27 -9.88
C SER A 185 -4.08 -0.75 -10.54
N GLU A 186 -4.14 -2.01 -10.92
CA GLU A 186 -5.29 -2.63 -11.57
C GLU A 186 -5.90 -3.68 -10.65
N ASP A 187 -7.16 -3.50 -10.28
CA ASP A 187 -7.87 -4.44 -9.42
C ASP A 187 -8.89 -5.24 -10.23
N SER A 188 -8.68 -6.56 -10.30
CA SER A 188 -9.58 -7.48 -10.98
C SER A 188 -10.84 -7.83 -10.19
N ALA A 189 -10.86 -7.61 -8.88
CA ALA A 189 -12.02 -7.88 -8.02
C ALA A 189 -13.04 -6.73 -8.04
N ARG A 190 -12.73 -5.59 -8.66
CA ARG A 190 -13.57 -4.39 -8.66
C ARG A 190 -13.80 -3.83 -10.05
N THR A 191 -15.02 -3.34 -10.26
CA THR A 191 -15.42 -2.72 -11.53
C THR A 191 -14.98 -1.25 -11.60
N GLY A 192 -14.16 -0.97 -12.61
CA GLY A 192 -13.71 0.34 -13.01
C GLY A 192 -14.66 1.06 -13.97
N VAL A 193 -14.09 1.91 -14.80
CA VAL A 193 -14.81 2.70 -15.81
C VAL A 193 -15.21 1.77 -16.98
N LEU A 194 -16.41 1.99 -17.53
CA LEU A 194 -16.93 1.22 -18.69
C LEU A 194 -17.03 -0.29 -18.45
N GLY A 195 -17.21 -0.73 -17.21
CA GLY A 195 -17.33 -2.15 -16.87
C GLY A 195 -16.01 -2.93 -16.88
N ASN A 196 -14.87 -2.25 -17.10
CA ASN A 196 -13.55 -2.87 -17.06
C ASN A 196 -13.08 -3.11 -15.61
N LYS A 197 -11.89 -3.72 -15.46
CA LYS A 197 -11.18 -3.79 -14.16
C LYS A 197 -10.89 -2.37 -13.64
N LEU A 198 -10.92 -2.17 -12.33
CA LEU A 198 -10.61 -0.88 -11.74
C LEU A 198 -9.12 -0.55 -11.91
N ALA A 199 -8.81 0.47 -12.71
CA ALA A 199 -7.46 1.00 -12.83
C ALA A 199 -7.33 2.34 -12.07
N LEU A 200 -6.46 2.38 -11.08
CA LEU A 200 -6.11 3.57 -10.31
C LEU A 200 -4.74 4.09 -10.75
N ARG A 201 -4.61 5.41 -10.88
CA ARG A 201 -3.35 6.07 -11.21
C ARG A 201 -3.01 7.19 -10.23
N THR A 202 -1.73 7.31 -9.92
CA THR A 202 -1.20 8.39 -9.08
C THR A 202 0.27 8.65 -9.40
N VAL A 203 0.71 9.90 -9.23
CA VAL A 203 2.12 10.30 -9.31
C VAL A 203 2.52 10.95 -8.00
N TYR A 204 3.55 10.44 -7.35
CA TYR A 204 3.93 10.86 -6.00
C TYR A 204 5.43 11.04 -5.83
N VAL A 205 5.80 11.88 -4.86
CA VAL A 205 7.14 11.85 -4.28
C VAL A 205 7.23 10.70 -3.28
N LEU A 206 8.34 9.97 -3.28
CA LEU A 206 8.73 9.00 -2.26
C LEU A 206 10.05 9.47 -1.68
N PHE A 207 10.13 9.61 -0.36
CA PHE A 207 11.36 10.02 0.31
C PHE A 207 11.55 9.36 1.66
N ARG A 208 12.81 9.34 2.12
CA ARG A 208 13.17 8.97 3.49
C ARG A 208 14.08 10.01 4.14
N ILE A 209 14.01 10.13 5.46
CA ILE A 209 14.79 11.07 6.27
C ILE A 209 15.20 10.38 7.57
N ALA A 210 16.45 10.60 7.96
CA ALA A 210 16.97 10.29 9.28
C ALA A 210 16.97 11.57 10.13
N ASP A 211 16.33 11.52 11.29
CA ASP A 211 16.34 12.59 12.27
C ASP A 211 17.56 12.45 13.20
N ALA A 212 18.01 13.56 13.80
CA ALA A 212 19.18 13.59 14.69
C ALA A 212 18.99 12.76 15.97
N ASP A 213 17.74 12.45 16.35
CA ASP A 213 17.38 11.61 17.49
C ASP A 213 17.42 10.10 17.17
N GLY A 214 17.82 9.73 15.95
CA GLY A 214 17.85 8.34 15.48
C GLY A 214 16.52 7.85 14.90
N SER A 215 15.48 8.67 14.90
CA SER A 215 14.22 8.35 14.22
C SER A 215 14.41 8.31 12.71
N GLN A 216 13.63 7.45 12.06
CA GLN A 216 13.62 7.32 10.61
C GLN A 216 12.19 7.55 10.11
N THR A 217 12.02 8.40 9.10
CA THR A 217 10.73 8.70 8.47
C THR A 217 10.77 8.39 6.99
N LEU A 218 9.78 7.67 6.48
CA LEU A 218 9.54 7.51 5.04
C LEU A 218 8.14 7.99 4.74
N ALA A 219 7.99 8.70 3.62
CA ALA A 219 6.67 9.14 3.19
C ALA A 219 6.53 9.10 1.68
N MET A 220 5.29 8.89 1.25
CA MET A 220 4.86 9.07 -0.12
C MET A 220 3.65 9.99 -0.19
N LYS A 221 3.70 10.98 -1.06
CA LYS A 221 2.62 11.96 -1.22
C LYS A 221 2.42 12.29 -2.68
N THR A 222 1.16 12.24 -3.10
CA THR A 222 0.76 12.63 -4.45
C THR A 222 1.17 14.07 -4.73
N ILE A 223 1.80 14.27 -5.89
CA ILE A 223 2.15 15.60 -6.37
C ILE A 223 0.92 16.15 -7.07
N ASN A 224 0.55 17.39 -6.76
CA ASN A 224 -0.52 18.05 -7.47
C ASN A 224 -0.03 18.41 -8.88
N LEU A 225 -0.33 17.54 -9.85
CA LEU A 225 0.01 17.71 -11.26
C LEU A 225 -1.28 17.78 -12.07
N PRO A 226 -1.92 18.97 -12.19
CA PRO A 226 -3.19 19.11 -12.90
C PRO A 226 -3.15 18.61 -14.34
N LEU A 227 -1.99 18.70 -14.99
CA LEU A 227 -1.79 18.20 -16.36
C LEU A 227 -1.80 16.66 -16.41
N VAL A 228 -1.25 15.95 -15.42
CA VAL A 228 -1.23 14.49 -15.40
C VAL A 228 -2.63 13.92 -15.18
N LYS A 229 -3.47 14.59 -14.38
CA LYS A 229 -4.89 14.20 -14.20
C LYS A 229 -5.68 14.28 -15.52
N LYS A 230 -5.29 15.15 -16.45
CA LYS A 230 -5.89 15.26 -17.79
C LYS A 230 -5.40 14.20 -18.78
N LEU A 231 -4.39 13.41 -18.40
CA LEU A 231 -3.79 12.35 -19.22
C LEU A 231 -4.14 10.94 -18.73
N LEU A 232 -5.11 10.84 -17.83
CA LEU A 232 -5.70 9.56 -17.50
C LEU A 232 -6.19 8.90 -18.79
N ARG A 233 -5.95 7.60 -18.91
CA ARG A 233 -6.62 6.82 -19.94
C ARG A 233 -8.11 6.75 -19.62
N ASP A 234 -8.91 6.44 -20.62
CA ASP A 234 -10.37 6.31 -20.46
C ASP A 234 -10.77 5.21 -19.45
N ASP A 235 -9.86 4.26 -19.18
CA ASP A 235 -10.02 3.20 -18.19
C ASP A 235 -9.52 3.56 -16.77
N GLU A 236 -8.82 4.69 -16.61
CA GLU A 236 -8.13 5.06 -15.36
C GLU A 236 -8.93 6.06 -14.51
N GLN A 237 -8.79 5.92 -13.19
CA GLN A 237 -9.27 6.88 -12.20
C GLN A 237 -8.10 7.40 -11.36
N TRP A 238 -8.08 8.71 -11.12
CA TRP A 238 -7.06 9.30 -10.25
C TRP A 238 -7.29 8.90 -8.79
N CYS A 239 -6.22 8.62 -8.05
CA CYS A 239 -6.26 8.56 -6.60
C CYS A 239 -5.18 9.46 -5.99
N ASP A 240 -5.59 10.26 -5.01
CA ASP A 240 -4.67 11.06 -4.21
C ASP A 240 -4.29 10.23 -2.98
N ILE A 241 -3.01 9.87 -2.89
CA ILE A 241 -2.41 9.17 -1.76
C ILE A 241 -1.53 10.09 -0.92
N PHE A 242 -1.54 9.82 0.38
CA PHE A 242 -0.58 10.30 1.36
C PHE A 242 -0.35 9.18 2.36
N TYR A 243 0.85 8.62 2.36
CA TYR A 243 1.27 7.60 3.33
C TYR A 243 2.56 8.01 3.99
N TRP A 244 2.73 7.63 5.25
CA TRP A 244 3.97 7.83 5.99
C TRP A 244 4.18 6.70 6.98
N ILE A 245 5.44 6.34 7.19
CA ILE A 245 5.86 5.40 8.23
C ILE A 245 7.04 6.00 8.99
N ARG A 246 6.98 5.95 10.31
CA ARG A 246 8.03 6.40 11.24
C ARG A 246 8.49 5.25 12.11
N PHE A 247 9.80 5.17 12.29
CA PHE A 247 10.46 4.28 13.21
C PHE A 247 11.15 5.12 14.27
N LEU A 248 10.69 5.00 15.51
CA LEU A 248 11.20 5.74 16.65
C LEU A 248 12.03 4.78 17.50
N PRO A 249 13.30 5.10 17.81
CA PRO A 249 14.02 4.34 18.81
C PRO A 249 13.28 4.44 20.14
N ASP A 250 13.19 3.34 20.88
CA ASP A 250 12.68 3.42 22.24
C ASP A 250 13.66 4.24 23.09
N GLY A 251 13.18 5.40 23.57
CA GLY A 251 13.95 6.34 24.39
C GLY A 251 14.39 5.77 25.75
N SER A 252 13.96 4.55 26.10
CA SER A 252 14.47 3.76 27.23
C SER A 252 15.93 3.32 27.03
N VAL A 253 16.44 3.29 25.80
CA VAL A 253 17.82 2.88 25.48
C VAL A 253 18.75 4.09 25.46
N ARG A 254 19.00 4.68 26.63
CA ARG A 254 20.12 5.63 26.81
C ARG A 254 21.44 4.84 26.93
N SER A 255 22.32 5.13 25.97
CA SER A 255 23.77 4.95 25.88
C SER A 255 24.49 3.95 26.80
N SER A 256 25.31 3.13 26.13
CA SER A 256 26.61 2.61 26.58
C SER A 256 26.60 1.53 27.66
N GLY A 257 26.48 0.29 27.23
CA GLY A 257 26.80 -0.89 28.03
C GLY A 257 25.91 -2.05 27.63
N GLY A 258 26.53 -3.18 27.28
CA GLY A 258 25.86 -4.47 27.45
C GLY A 258 25.33 -4.57 28.88
N ASP A 259 24.33 -5.41 29.10
CA ASP A 259 23.99 -5.77 30.48
C ASP A 259 25.24 -6.33 31.20
N ALA A 260 25.19 -6.44 32.53
CA ALA A 260 26.33 -6.88 33.37
C ALA A 260 26.89 -8.27 33.00
N HIS A 261 26.32 -8.94 32.00
CA HIS A 261 26.66 -10.27 31.50
C HIS A 261 26.97 -10.33 30.00
N GLY A 262 27.08 -9.19 29.31
CA GLY A 262 27.49 -9.14 27.89
C GLY A 262 26.47 -9.73 26.91
N ARG A 263 25.20 -9.86 27.30
CA ARG A 263 24.12 -10.25 26.38
C ARG A 263 23.71 -9.05 25.52
N PRO A 264 23.28 -9.29 24.27
CA PRO A 264 22.65 -8.26 23.45
C PRO A 264 21.44 -7.70 24.23
N ARG A 265 21.41 -6.38 24.48
CA ARG A 265 20.23 -5.74 25.06
C ARG A 265 19.08 -5.82 24.07
N ASP A 266 17.89 -6.18 24.55
CA ASP A 266 16.66 -6.08 23.78
C ASP A 266 16.42 -4.59 23.42
N PHE A 267 16.46 -4.26 22.13
CA PHE A 267 16.10 -2.93 21.64
C PHE A 267 14.70 -2.98 21.04
N THR A 268 13.86 -2.01 21.38
CA THR A 268 12.51 -1.89 20.84
C THR A 268 12.43 -0.69 19.90
N THR A 269 11.77 -0.87 18.76
CA THR A 269 11.43 0.23 17.85
C THR A 269 9.93 0.42 17.85
N THR A 270 9.49 1.64 18.14
CA THR A 270 8.08 2.01 17.96
C THR A 270 7.86 2.37 16.49
N THR A 271 6.98 1.62 15.84
CA THR A 271 6.56 1.86 14.46
C THR A 271 5.21 2.53 14.42
N GLU A 272 5.14 3.61 13.66
CA GLU A 272 3.95 4.43 13.43
C GLU A 272 3.71 4.48 11.92
N PHE A 273 2.57 3.99 11.42
CA PHE A 273 2.21 4.01 10.00
C PHE A 273 0.85 4.70 9.84
N GLY A 274 0.74 5.67 8.96
CA GLY A 274 -0.50 6.39 8.76
C GLY A 274 -0.59 7.08 7.42
N GLY A 275 -1.71 7.75 7.21
CA GLY A 275 -1.94 8.42 5.95
C GLY A 275 -3.39 8.80 5.70
N SER A 276 -3.60 9.31 4.49
CA SER A 276 -4.93 9.55 3.94
C SER A 276 -4.95 9.26 2.45
N ASN A 277 -6.04 8.66 1.97
CA ASN A 277 -6.27 8.39 0.57
C ASN A 277 -7.63 8.95 0.15
N THR A 278 -7.66 9.68 -0.94
CA THR A 278 -8.89 10.20 -1.55
C THR A 278 -9.09 9.58 -2.91
N TYR A 279 -10.26 8.99 -3.10
CA TYR A 279 -10.70 8.36 -4.34
C TYR A 279 -11.77 9.21 -5.03
N THR A 280 -12.03 8.92 -6.31
CA THR A 280 -13.13 9.56 -7.05
C THR A 280 -14.52 9.02 -6.68
N ARG A 281 -14.56 7.86 -6.01
CA ARG A 281 -15.79 7.11 -5.70
C ARG A 281 -15.76 6.57 -4.27
N ASP A 282 -16.87 6.69 -3.55
CA ASP A 282 -17.01 6.30 -2.14
C ASP A 282 -16.88 4.78 -1.92
N GLU A 283 -17.39 3.97 -2.84
CA GLU A 283 -17.35 2.52 -2.78
C GLU A 283 -15.92 1.98 -2.88
N ILE A 284 -15.05 2.67 -3.63
CA ILE A 284 -13.63 2.33 -3.72
C ILE A 284 -12.96 2.59 -2.37
N ALA A 285 -13.26 3.75 -1.76
CA ALA A 285 -12.75 4.10 -0.44
C ALA A 285 -13.20 3.07 0.61
N LYS A 286 -14.48 2.69 0.62
CA LYS A 286 -14.99 1.67 1.55
C LYS A 286 -14.24 0.34 1.42
N ALA A 287 -13.99 -0.12 0.21
CA ALA A 287 -13.29 -1.38 -0.03
C ALA A 287 -11.81 -1.33 0.38
N TRP A 288 -11.13 -0.20 0.19
CA TRP A 288 -9.72 -0.05 0.62
C TRP A 288 -9.53 0.12 2.13
N LEU A 289 -10.59 0.38 2.88
CA LEU A 289 -10.53 0.62 4.32
C LEU A 289 -9.91 -0.57 5.08
N GLY A 290 -10.41 -1.79 4.80
CA GLY A 290 -9.92 -3.01 5.44
C GLY A 290 -8.48 -3.35 5.05
N GLU A 291 -8.09 -3.04 3.81
CA GLU A 291 -6.76 -3.33 3.30
C GLU A 291 -5.64 -2.56 3.99
N LEU A 292 -5.93 -1.42 4.62
CA LEU A 292 -4.90 -0.59 5.25
C LEU A 292 -4.27 -1.26 6.48
N VAL A 293 -5.05 -2.00 7.28
CA VAL A 293 -4.51 -2.77 8.41
C VAL A 293 -3.75 -3.99 7.90
N PHE A 294 -4.28 -4.69 6.88
CA PHE A 294 -3.57 -5.81 6.25
C PHE A 294 -2.29 -5.39 5.53
N LEU A 295 -2.20 -4.15 5.04
CA LEU A 295 -0.97 -3.58 4.50
C LEU A 295 0.11 -3.48 5.59
N ALA A 296 -0.24 -3.03 6.79
CA ALA A 296 0.70 -2.98 7.91
C ALA A 296 1.19 -4.38 8.32
N ILE A 297 0.30 -5.37 8.32
CA ILE A 297 0.63 -6.76 8.65
C ILE A 297 1.56 -7.39 7.60
N ARG A 298 1.23 -7.23 6.31
CA ARG A 298 2.11 -7.71 5.22
C ARG A 298 3.47 -7.02 5.24
N TRP A 299 3.48 -5.72 5.50
CA TRP A 299 4.73 -4.98 5.70
C TRP A 299 5.52 -5.57 6.86
N GLU A 300 4.90 -5.85 8.01
CA GLU A 300 5.57 -6.44 9.17
C GLU A 300 6.21 -7.79 8.80
N SER A 301 5.48 -8.67 8.11
CA SER A 301 6.01 -9.96 7.66
C SER A 301 7.19 -9.83 6.70
N LEU A 302 7.22 -8.79 5.86
CA LEU A 302 8.25 -8.61 4.83
C LEU A 302 9.45 -7.76 5.29
N ALA A 303 9.24 -6.83 6.21
CA ALA A 303 10.27 -5.88 6.67
C ALA A 303 10.92 -6.34 7.99
N VAL A 304 10.14 -6.96 8.88
CA VAL A 304 10.62 -7.36 10.22
C VAL A 304 11.18 -8.78 10.20
N ALA A 305 10.45 -9.75 9.64
CA ALA A 305 10.88 -11.15 9.69
C ALA A 305 12.26 -11.40 9.04
N PRO A 306 12.58 -10.85 7.85
CA PRO A 306 13.92 -11.01 7.26
C PRO A 306 15.03 -10.31 8.04
N THR A 307 14.68 -9.36 8.91
CA THR A 307 15.65 -8.67 9.76
C THR A 307 15.97 -9.50 11.00
N LEU A 308 15.00 -10.24 11.53
CA LEU A 308 15.17 -11.13 12.69
C LEU A 308 15.82 -12.48 12.34
N LEU A 309 15.63 -12.97 11.11
CA LEU A 309 16.13 -14.28 10.66
C LEU A 309 17.56 -14.26 10.09
N LYS A 310 18.26 -13.12 10.15
CA LYS A 310 19.65 -12.97 9.66
C LYS A 310 20.71 -13.15 10.77
N PHE A 311 20.30 -13.65 11.94
CA PHE A 311 21.16 -13.96 13.07
C PHE A 311 21.36 -15.46 13.23
#